data_AF-A0A8S0VJZ4-F1
#
_entry.id   AF-A0A8S0VJZ4-F1
#
_cell.length_a   1.000
_cell.length_b   1.000
_cell.length_c   1.000
_cell.angle_alpha   90.00
_cell.angle_beta   90.00
_cell.angle_gamma   90.00
#
_symmetry.space_group_name_H-M   'P 1'
#
loop_
_entity.id
_entity.type
_entity.pdbx_description
1 polymer ?
#
loop_
_entity_poly.entity_id
_entity_poly.type
_entity_poly.pdbx_seq_one_letter_code
_entity_poly.pdbx_strand_id
1 'polypeptide(L)'
;MHKYFLSQHYKYNSYSFLTLKIHKTLFKMAGLINFSIGFLLLIFISQAIGQQCDLNNFVIGTVRSGREIEGKPEWNVQVVNTCKCPQAKIVLSCKDFQTVEPINPSIFKKVGDFCSINQGNPVQPQASVRFSYAWDPPFLLRPASAKVQC
;
A
#
# COMPACT_ATOMS: atom_id res chain seq x y z
N MET A 1 -9.02 60.55 -56.32
CA MET A 1 -9.21 59.07 -56.20
C MET A 1 -8.10 58.35 -55.41
N HIS A 2 -6.83 58.74 -55.53
CA HIS A 2 -5.69 58.01 -54.92
C HIS A 2 -5.72 57.89 -53.37
N LYS A 3 -6.23 58.90 -52.64
CA LYS A 3 -6.34 58.86 -51.17
C LYS A 3 -7.35 57.84 -50.65
N TYR A 4 -8.41 57.59 -51.42
CA TYR A 4 -9.46 56.65 -51.04
C TYR A 4 -8.96 55.20 -51.10
N PHE A 5 -8.15 54.90 -52.12
CA PHE A 5 -7.56 53.58 -52.30
C PHE A 5 -6.55 53.24 -51.18
N LEU A 6 -5.70 54.19 -50.81
CA LEU A 6 -4.75 54.02 -49.70
C LEU A 6 -5.45 53.81 -48.34
N SER A 7 -6.55 54.52 -48.10
CA SER A 7 -7.37 54.37 -46.88
C SER A 7 -7.98 52.96 -46.77
N GLN A 8 -8.53 52.43 -47.87
CA GLN A 8 -9.12 51.09 -47.89
C GLN A 8 -8.06 49.98 -47.72
N HIS A 9 -6.90 50.12 -48.37
CA HIS A 9 -5.81 49.15 -48.25
C HIS A 9 -5.24 49.11 -46.82
N TYR A 10 -5.08 50.26 -46.17
CA TYR A 10 -4.61 50.35 -44.80
C TYR A 10 -5.59 49.70 -43.80
N LYS A 11 -6.89 49.95 -43.99
CA LYS A 11 -7.94 49.37 -43.16
C LYS A 11 -8.01 47.84 -43.30
N TYR A 12 -7.93 47.31 -44.52
CA TYR A 12 -7.91 45.86 -44.79
C TYR A 12 -6.68 45.16 -44.18
N ASN A 13 -5.50 45.76 -44.33
CA ASN A 13 -4.26 45.21 -43.76
C ASN A 13 -4.27 45.27 -42.23
N SER A 14 -4.85 46.31 -41.64
CA SER A 14 -5.06 46.44 -40.19
C SER A 14 -6.01 45.37 -39.63
N TYR A 15 -7.13 45.08 -40.32
CA TYR A 15 -8.04 43.99 -39.93
C TYR A 15 -7.37 42.61 -40.05
N SER A 16 -6.64 42.35 -41.13
CA SER A 16 -5.90 41.09 -41.32
C SER A 16 -4.81 40.87 -40.25
N PHE A 17 -4.10 41.94 -39.88
CA PHE A 17 -3.10 41.90 -38.82
C PHE A 17 -3.73 41.67 -37.43
N LEU A 18 -4.87 42.31 -37.17
CA LEU A 18 -5.62 42.16 -35.90
C LEU A 18 -6.17 40.74 -35.74
N THR A 19 -6.76 40.15 -36.79
CA THR A 19 -7.28 38.77 -36.76
C THR A 19 -6.15 37.74 -36.58
N LEU A 20 -5.01 37.94 -37.22
CA LEU A 20 -3.83 37.07 -37.05
C LEU A 20 -3.26 37.15 -35.62
N LYS A 21 -3.25 38.34 -35.00
CA LYS A 21 -2.78 38.54 -33.62
C LYS A 21 -3.72 37.89 -32.60
N ILE A 22 -5.03 37.96 -32.83
CA ILE A 22 -6.04 37.29 -32.00
C ILE A 22 -5.93 35.76 -32.15
N HIS A 23 -5.82 35.24 -33.38
CA HIS A 23 -5.67 33.80 -33.63
C HIS A 23 -4.41 33.21 -32.99
N LYS A 24 -3.28 33.93 -33.05
CA LYS A 24 -2.02 33.54 -32.36
C LYS A 24 -2.17 33.54 -30.84
N THR A 25 -2.90 34.52 -30.28
CA THR A 25 -3.15 34.59 -28.83
C THR A 25 -4.08 33.47 -28.38
N LEU A 26 -5.16 33.20 -29.13
CA LEU A 26 -6.09 32.10 -28.88
C LEU A 26 -5.39 30.73 -28.94
N PHE A 27 -4.54 30.50 -29.94
CA PHE A 27 -3.78 29.25 -30.08
C PHE A 27 -2.76 29.05 -28.95
N LYS A 28 -2.11 30.13 -28.49
CA LYS A 28 -1.23 30.11 -27.31
C LYS A 28 -1.99 29.79 -26.02
N MET A 29 -3.18 30.38 -25.82
CA MET A 29 -4.00 30.11 -24.63
C MET A 29 -4.54 28.67 -24.61
N ALA A 30 -4.97 28.13 -25.75
CA ALA A 30 -5.38 26.73 -25.86
C ALA A 30 -4.22 25.76 -25.55
N GLY A 31 -2.99 26.06 -26.01
CA GLY A 31 -1.79 25.30 -25.68
C GLY A 31 -1.45 25.30 -24.18
N LEU A 32 -1.60 26.45 -23.50
CA LEU A 32 -1.39 26.58 -22.06
C LEU A 32 -2.43 25.80 -21.24
N ILE A 33 -3.69 25.83 -21.66
CA ILE A 33 -4.78 25.07 -21.02
C ILE A 33 -4.53 23.56 -21.16
N ASN A 34 -4.18 23.08 -22.36
CA ASN A 34 -3.88 21.66 -22.60
C ASN A 34 -2.67 21.16 -21.81
N PHE A 35 -1.62 21.99 -21.68
CA PHE A 35 -0.44 21.65 -20.88
C PHE A 35 -0.78 21.54 -19.38
N SER A 36 -1.63 22.44 -18.88
CA SER A 36 -2.07 22.45 -17.48
C SER A 36 -2.93 21.23 -17.13
N ILE A 37 -3.83 20.81 -18.03
CA ILE A 37 -4.64 19.60 -17.86
C ILE A 37 -3.76 18.34 -17.84
N GLY A 38 -2.78 18.26 -18.76
CA GLY A 38 -1.83 17.14 -18.80
C GLY A 38 -1.01 17.01 -17.50
N PHE A 39 -0.52 18.13 -16.95
CA PHE A 39 0.23 18.14 -15.70
C PHE A 39 -0.63 17.75 -14.49
N LEU A 40 -1.88 18.21 -14.42
CA LEU A 40 -2.82 17.82 -13.38
C LEU A 40 -3.12 16.31 -13.43
N LEU A 41 -3.35 15.74 -14.62
CA LEU A 41 -3.57 14.30 -14.79
C LEU A 41 -2.36 13.47 -14.33
N LEU A 42 -1.12 13.93 -14.58
CA LEU A 42 0.10 13.25 -14.12
C LEU A 42 0.22 13.23 -12.58
N ILE A 43 -0.20 14.31 -11.89
CA ILE A 43 -0.22 14.37 -10.42
C ILE A 43 -1.31 13.46 -9.83
N PHE A 44 -2.46 13.31 -10.50
CA PHE A 44 -3.48 12.37 -10.07
C PHE A 44 -3.05 10.91 -10.22
N ILE A 45 -2.24 10.57 -11.24
CA ILE A 45 -1.74 9.21 -11.45
C ILE A 45 -0.62 8.85 -10.47
N SER A 46 0.21 9.81 -10.05
CA SER A 46 1.32 9.54 -9.11
C SER A 46 0.85 9.16 -7.70
N GLN A 47 -0.37 9.53 -7.31
CA GLN A 47 -0.98 9.12 -6.03
C GLN A 47 -1.52 7.68 -6.06
N ALA A 48 -1.52 7.00 -7.21
CA ALA A 48 -2.05 5.65 -7.36
C ALA A 48 -1.01 4.53 -7.21
N ILE A 49 0.27 4.86 -6.96
CA ILE A 49 1.29 3.84 -6.63
C ILE A 49 1.27 3.57 -5.12
N GLY A 50 0.09 3.24 -4.58
CA GLY A 50 -0.02 2.63 -3.27
C GLY A 50 0.39 1.16 -3.41
N GLN A 51 1.47 0.74 -2.76
CA GLN A 51 1.73 -0.69 -2.63
C GLN A 51 0.64 -1.30 -1.76
N GLN A 52 -0.28 -2.00 -2.41
CA GLN A 52 -1.39 -2.66 -1.76
C GLN A 52 -0.83 -3.73 -0.83
N CYS A 53 -0.91 -3.49 0.48
CA CYS A 53 -0.65 -4.54 1.44
C CYS A 53 -1.90 -5.38 1.64
N ASP A 54 -1.75 -6.69 1.57
CA ASP A 54 -2.80 -7.68 1.78
C ASP A 54 -2.34 -8.76 2.77
N LEU A 55 -3.11 -9.83 2.91
CA LEU A 55 -2.78 -10.95 3.81
C LEU A 55 -1.56 -11.76 3.35
N ASN A 56 -1.12 -11.62 2.11
CA ASN A 56 0.09 -12.28 1.59
C ASN A 56 1.36 -11.56 2.05
N ASN A 57 1.26 -10.37 2.63
CA ASN A 57 2.40 -9.65 3.20
C ASN A 57 2.78 -10.11 4.63
N PHE A 58 2.36 -11.32 5.02
CA PHE A 58 2.88 -12.00 6.19
C PHE A 58 3.56 -13.30 5.82
N VAL A 59 4.74 -13.51 6.38
CA VAL A 59 5.41 -14.81 6.30
C VAL A 59 5.41 -15.42 7.69
N ILE A 60 4.86 -16.62 7.80
CA ILE A 60 4.91 -17.42 9.03
C ILE A 60 5.91 -18.55 8.80
N GLY A 61 7.07 -18.43 9.44
CA GLY A 61 8.08 -19.49 9.47
C GLY A 61 7.95 -20.29 10.76
N THR A 62 8.00 -21.61 10.67
CA THR A 62 8.04 -22.51 11.82
C THR A 62 9.21 -23.46 11.65
N VAL A 63 10.11 -23.51 12.65
CA VAL A 63 11.30 -24.38 12.63
C VAL A 63 11.40 -25.15 13.93
N ARG A 64 11.84 -26.41 13.88
CA ARG A 64 12.09 -27.20 15.09
C ARG A 64 13.25 -26.58 15.86
N SER A 65 13.11 -26.36 17.17
CA SER A 65 14.18 -25.77 17.98
C SER A 65 15.26 -26.77 18.37
N GLY A 66 14.93 -28.07 18.36
CA GLY A 66 15.76 -29.16 18.85
C GLY A 66 15.55 -29.47 20.33
N ARG A 67 14.79 -28.65 21.05
CA ARG A 67 14.39 -28.91 22.44
C ARG A 67 13.12 -29.75 22.50
N GLU A 68 12.93 -30.41 23.63
CA GLU A 68 11.70 -31.10 23.99
C GLU A 68 11.18 -30.57 25.32
N ILE A 69 9.89 -30.29 25.39
CA ILE A 69 9.18 -29.83 26.59
C ILE A 69 8.12 -30.87 26.90
N GLU A 70 8.21 -31.49 28.08
CA GLU A 70 7.29 -32.55 28.51
C GLU A 70 7.13 -33.68 27.47
N GLY A 71 8.23 -34.06 26.82
CA GLY A 71 8.25 -35.11 25.79
C GLY A 71 7.67 -34.71 24.44
N LYS A 72 7.31 -33.44 24.23
CA LYS A 72 6.89 -32.90 22.94
C LYS A 72 7.99 -32.04 22.32
N PRO A 73 8.22 -32.10 21.00
CA PRO A 73 9.19 -31.24 20.34
C PRO A 73 8.75 -29.78 20.39
N GLU A 74 9.70 -28.89 20.63
CA GLU A 74 9.50 -27.45 20.59
C GLU A 74 9.71 -26.89 19.17
N TRP A 75 8.87 -25.95 18.81
CA TRP A 75 8.83 -25.27 17.51
C TRP A 75 8.93 -23.77 17.71
N ASN A 76 9.89 -23.15 17.04
CA ASN A 76 10.06 -21.70 17.01
C ASN A 76 9.26 -21.13 15.83
N VAL A 77 8.33 -20.23 16.13
CA VAL A 77 7.52 -19.52 15.14
C VAL A 77 8.02 -18.09 14.99
N GLN A 78 8.10 -17.63 13.74
CA GLN A 78 8.34 -16.24 13.40
C GLN A 78 7.25 -15.74 12.45
N VAL A 79 6.51 -14.73 12.89
CA VAL A 79 5.51 -14.01 12.08
C VAL A 79 6.14 -12.70 11.61
N VAL A 80 6.46 -12.60 10.32
CA VAL A 80 7.15 -11.45 9.72
C VAL A 80 6.16 -10.59 8.95
N ASN A 81 6.15 -9.28 9.21
CA ASN A 81 5.47 -8.30 8.36
C ASN A 81 6.38 -7.93 7.18
N THR A 82 6.06 -8.39 5.98
CA THR A 82 6.81 -8.06 4.75
C THR A 82 6.25 -6.83 4.01
N CYS A 83 5.14 -6.26 4.49
CA CYS A 83 4.58 -5.01 4.00
C CYS A 83 5.47 -3.80 4.40
N LYS A 84 5.37 -2.72 3.63
CA LYS A 84 6.05 -1.44 3.93
C LYS A 84 5.33 -0.57 4.96
N CYS A 85 4.12 -0.95 5.34
CA CYS A 85 3.33 -0.30 6.38
C CYS A 85 3.22 -1.19 7.62
N PRO A 86 3.03 -0.59 8.81
CA PRO A 86 2.62 -1.33 9.99
C PRO A 86 1.35 -2.13 9.73
N GLN A 87 1.28 -3.33 10.30
CA GLN A 87 0.05 -4.13 10.29
C GLN A 87 -0.36 -4.51 11.71
N ALA A 88 -1.58 -4.16 12.08
CA ALA A 88 -2.17 -4.36 13.40
C ALA A 88 -3.27 -5.41 13.36
N LYS A 89 -3.77 -5.82 14.53
CA LYS A 89 -4.88 -6.78 14.67
C LYS A 89 -4.66 -8.05 13.83
N ILE A 90 -3.45 -8.57 13.84
CA ILE A 90 -3.10 -9.79 13.11
C ILE A 90 -3.77 -10.98 13.82
N VAL A 91 -4.55 -11.73 13.06
CA VAL A 91 -5.27 -12.92 13.51
C VAL A 91 -4.85 -14.11 12.67
N LEU A 92 -4.52 -15.21 13.34
CA LEU A 92 -4.23 -16.50 12.73
C LEU A 92 -5.38 -17.48 12.98
N SER A 93 -5.63 -18.37 12.03
CA SER A 93 -6.43 -19.57 12.27
C SER A 93 -5.60 -20.56 13.08
N CYS A 94 -6.15 -21.01 14.20
CA CYS A 94 -5.49 -21.92 15.13
C CYS A 94 -6.50 -22.85 15.83
N LYS A 95 -7.53 -23.27 15.09
CA LYS A 95 -8.48 -24.29 15.55
C LYS A 95 -7.71 -25.54 15.98
N ASP A 96 -8.04 -26.06 17.15
CA ASP A 96 -7.39 -27.23 17.77
C ASP A 96 -5.89 -27.05 18.11
N PHE A 97 -5.33 -25.84 17.99
CA PHE A 97 -3.97 -25.55 18.46
C PHE A 97 -3.85 -25.86 19.96
N GLN A 98 -2.82 -26.61 20.30
CA GLN A 98 -2.46 -27.01 21.65
C GLN A 98 -0.96 -26.89 21.84
N THR A 99 -0.54 -26.66 23.07
CA THR A 99 0.87 -26.59 23.47
C THR A 99 0.98 -27.00 24.92
N VAL A 100 2.02 -27.76 25.27
CA VAL A 100 2.38 -28.03 26.67
C VAL A 100 3.27 -26.93 27.23
N GLU A 101 3.95 -26.18 26.36
CA GLU A 101 4.73 -25.01 26.75
C GLU A 101 3.81 -23.77 26.84
N PRO A 102 3.77 -23.06 27.97
CA PRO A 102 2.98 -21.83 28.09
C PRO A 102 3.59 -20.71 27.24
N ILE A 103 2.74 -20.05 26.46
CA ILE A 103 3.15 -18.93 25.61
C ILE A 103 2.71 -17.62 26.26
N ASN A 104 3.57 -16.60 26.21
CA ASN A 104 3.23 -15.28 26.72
C ASN A 104 1.97 -14.72 25.98
N PRO A 105 0.85 -14.46 26.69
CA PRO A 105 -0.39 -14.00 26.08
C PRO A 105 -0.30 -12.60 25.49
N SER A 106 0.76 -11.84 25.80
CA SER A 106 1.05 -10.57 25.14
C SER A 106 1.58 -10.75 23.70
N ILE A 107 2.11 -11.93 23.39
CA ILE A 107 2.72 -12.25 22.09
C ILE A 107 1.77 -13.09 21.24
N PHE A 108 1.16 -14.11 21.83
CA PHE A 108 0.25 -15.03 21.16
C PHE A 108 -0.87 -15.43 22.12
N LYS A 109 -2.12 -15.20 21.71
CA LYS A 109 -3.28 -15.53 22.53
C LYS A 109 -4.36 -16.21 21.70
N LYS A 110 -4.69 -17.45 22.05
CA LYS A 110 -5.83 -18.18 21.50
C LYS A 110 -7.14 -17.61 22.05
N VAL A 111 -8.12 -17.39 21.17
CA VAL A 111 -9.46 -16.87 21.41
C VAL A 111 -10.43 -17.68 20.54
N GLY A 112 -11.00 -18.75 21.11
CA GLY A 112 -11.78 -19.73 20.35
C GLY A 112 -10.92 -20.44 19.30
N ASP A 113 -11.35 -20.38 18.04
CA ASP A 113 -10.65 -20.98 16.89
C ASP A 113 -9.57 -20.08 16.27
N PHE A 114 -9.41 -18.86 16.80
CA PHE A 114 -8.51 -17.84 16.28
C PHE A 114 -7.42 -17.48 17.30
N CYS A 115 -6.29 -16.99 16.80
CA CYS A 115 -5.16 -16.57 17.63
C CYS A 115 -4.75 -15.14 17.30
N SER A 116 -4.74 -14.29 18.32
CA SER A 116 -4.27 -12.91 18.24
C SER A 116 -2.76 -12.86 18.41
N ILE A 117 -2.09 -12.06 17.58
CA ILE A 117 -0.65 -11.81 17.65
C ILE A 117 -0.39 -10.42 18.23
N ASN A 118 0.61 -10.32 19.10
CA ASN A 118 1.11 -9.07 19.68
C ASN A 118 0.02 -8.21 20.34
N GLN A 119 -0.99 -8.84 20.95
CA GLN A 119 -2.20 -8.16 21.50
C GLN A 119 -2.95 -7.30 20.48
N GLY A 120 -2.77 -7.54 19.18
CA GLY A 120 -3.29 -6.70 18.11
C GLY A 120 -2.55 -5.39 17.90
N ASN A 121 -1.45 -5.14 18.62
CA ASN A 121 -0.58 -4.00 18.40
C ASN A 121 0.11 -4.08 17.02
N PRO A 122 0.45 -2.94 16.40
CA PRO A 122 1.06 -2.92 15.08
C PRO A 122 2.43 -3.61 15.08
N VAL A 123 2.65 -4.51 14.12
CA VAL A 123 3.96 -5.02 13.77
C VAL A 123 4.52 -4.09 12.69
N GLN A 124 5.66 -3.46 12.99
CA GLN A 124 6.30 -2.49 12.09
C GLN A 124 6.76 -3.15 10.77
N PRO A 125 6.98 -2.36 9.70
CA PRO A 125 7.53 -2.87 8.44
C PRO A 125 8.81 -3.66 8.68
N GLN A 126 8.93 -4.84 8.06
CA GLN A 126 10.07 -5.75 8.19
C GLN A 126 10.33 -6.28 9.62
N ALA A 127 9.49 -5.93 10.60
CA ALA A 127 9.59 -6.46 11.95
C ALA A 127 8.94 -7.85 12.04
N SER A 128 9.28 -8.58 13.09
CA SER A 128 8.71 -9.91 13.33
C SER A 128 8.33 -10.12 14.79
N VAL A 129 7.28 -10.91 15.00
CA VAL A 129 6.87 -11.43 16.30
C VAL A 129 7.33 -12.88 16.39
N ARG A 130 7.92 -13.26 17.53
CA ARG A 130 8.49 -14.60 17.75
C ARG A 130 7.90 -15.22 19.00
N PHE A 131 7.60 -16.51 18.94
CA PHE A 131 7.20 -17.32 20.08
C PHE A 131 7.54 -18.78 19.82
N SER A 132 7.55 -19.58 20.87
CA SER A 132 7.76 -21.02 20.81
C SER A 132 6.51 -21.76 21.30
N TYR A 133 6.31 -22.96 20.80
CA TYR A 133 5.28 -23.88 21.31
C TYR A 133 5.82 -25.31 21.30
N ALA A 134 5.31 -26.15 22.19
CA ALA A 134 5.68 -27.55 22.25
C ALA A 134 4.46 -28.43 21.96
N TRP A 135 4.48 -29.08 20.79
CA TRP A 135 3.41 -29.95 20.34
C TRP A 135 3.90 -31.00 19.34
N ASP A 136 3.17 -32.10 19.23
CA ASP A 136 3.41 -33.16 18.24
C ASP A 136 2.08 -33.60 17.63
N PRO A 137 1.87 -33.50 16.31
CA PRO A 137 2.79 -33.01 15.25
C PRO A 137 2.96 -31.48 15.22
N PRO A 138 3.89 -30.91 14.41
CA PRO A 138 3.94 -29.46 14.20
C PRO A 138 2.58 -28.92 13.76
N PHE A 139 2.16 -27.80 14.34
CA PHE A 139 0.92 -27.15 14.00
C PHE A 139 1.12 -26.10 12.89
N LEU A 140 0.27 -26.15 11.86
CA LEU A 140 0.30 -25.21 10.75
C LEU A 140 -0.62 -24.00 11.01
N LEU A 141 0.00 -22.91 11.47
CA LEU A 141 -0.65 -21.61 11.64
C LEU A 141 -0.88 -20.94 10.28
N ARG A 142 -2.08 -20.42 10.04
CA ARG A 142 -2.44 -19.72 8.80
C ARG A 142 -2.93 -18.31 9.09
N PRO A 143 -2.54 -17.30 8.29
CA PRO A 143 -3.14 -15.97 8.39
C PRO A 143 -4.66 -16.04 8.16
N ALA A 144 -5.43 -15.34 9.00
CA ALA A 144 -6.88 -15.21 8.84
C ALA A 144 -7.27 -13.76 8.53
N SER A 145 -6.70 -12.79 9.24
CA SER A 145 -6.92 -11.37 8.96
C SER A 145 -5.80 -10.49 9.54
N ALA A 146 -5.71 -9.26 9.03
CA ALA A 146 -4.88 -8.20 9.55
C ALA A 146 -5.42 -6.84 9.11
N LYS A 147 -5.09 -5.78 9.85
CA LYS A 147 -5.41 -4.40 9.49
C LYS A 147 -4.14 -3.66 9.11
N VAL A 148 -4.02 -3.29 7.83
CA VAL A 148 -2.95 -2.40 7.35
C VAL A 148 -3.15 -1.01 7.92
N GLN A 149 -2.06 -0.39 8.35
CA GLN A 149 -1.99 0.98 8.85
C GLN A 149 -0.95 1.75 8.05
N CYS A 150 -1.29 2.03 6.79
CA CYS A 150 -0.73 3.13 6.01
C CYS A 150 -1.65 4.35 6.24
#